data_AF-A0A395P145-F1
#
_entry.id   AF-A0A395P145-F1
#
_cell.length_a   1.000
_cell.length_b   1.000
_cell.length_c   1.000
_cell.angle_alpha   90.00
_cell.angle_beta   90.00
_cell.angle_gamma   90.00
#
_symmetry.space_group_name_H-M   'P 1'
#
loop_
_entity.id
_entity.type
_entity.pdbx_description
1 polymer ?
#
loop_
_entity_poly.entity_id
_entity_poly.type
_entity_poly.pdbx_seq_one_letter_code
_entity_poly.pdbx_strand_id
1 'polypeptide(L)'
;MRPIVAASASLPRAAFLARQRLAGSILQAHAPSHIAKRSTVVSSTSAFRNFSWTSTCRLEERKWSTPLAKQLYEAISTTGSVPLASYMRMCLTGDLGGYYTGAVGQGRDQFGTKGDFVTSPEISQIFGELLGIWFIAEWISQGRPSKGVQLIEVGPGRGTLMDDMLRTIRRFPAMANSIESVFMVEASRELRETQKKLLCGPDAPSTESKVGYHSPSKYGGSPIVWTETIKSIPIESDKTPFIVAHEFFDALPIHTFQSATAAATPSKASTSASPQPDKASPPEPSPPTMEWREMMVSITPPGATHADLGTPKSQQREPPPEFQLVLSSSTTRHSRYLPESSARYRKLKQTPGSVIVVCPDASLYAADFAARIGGSDKHPKASPSGAALILDYGTADTVPVNSLRGIRQHRLVSPFAAPGLGDPSA
;
A
#
# COMPACT_ATOMS: atom_id res chain seq x y z
N MET A 1 33.80 24.27 7.30
CA MET A 1 34.63 23.11 7.66
C MET A 1 34.64 22.92 9.17
N ARG A 2 33.89 21.95 9.67
CA ARG A 2 34.07 21.18 10.93
C ARG A 2 33.06 20.00 10.85
N PRO A 3 33.47 18.76 11.12
CA PRO A 3 32.67 17.56 10.85
C PRO A 3 31.72 17.25 12.01
N ILE A 4 30.54 16.68 11.70
CA ILE A 4 29.62 16.15 12.72
C ILE A 4 29.88 14.66 12.87
N VAL A 5 30.04 14.28 14.13
CA VAL A 5 30.45 12.98 14.68
C VAL A 5 29.29 11.98 14.62
N ALA A 6 29.56 10.77 14.12
CA ALA A 6 28.65 9.63 14.19
C ALA A 6 28.73 8.97 15.58
N ALA A 7 27.58 8.78 16.23
CA ALA A 7 27.46 8.06 17.48
C ALA A 7 27.08 6.59 17.21
N SER A 8 27.97 5.68 17.62
CA SER A 8 27.78 4.22 17.61
C SER A 8 27.21 3.77 18.96
N ALA A 9 26.10 3.04 18.95
CA ALA A 9 25.53 2.38 20.13
C ALA A 9 25.49 0.86 19.92
N SER A 10 26.31 0.15 20.69
CA SER A 10 26.42 -1.30 20.77
C SER A 10 25.42 -1.91 21.76
N LEU A 11 24.78 -3.03 21.43
CA LEU A 11 24.07 -3.90 22.37
C LEU A 11 24.42 -5.39 22.13
N PRO A 12 24.34 -6.26 23.15
CA PRO A 12 25.17 -7.46 23.26
C PRO A 12 24.55 -8.77 22.76
N ARG A 13 25.46 -9.70 22.45
CA ARG A 13 25.29 -11.12 22.07
C ARG A 13 24.48 -11.94 23.09
N ALA A 14 23.68 -12.89 22.58
CA ALA A 14 23.26 -14.07 23.32
C ALA A 14 23.44 -15.34 22.46
N ALA A 15 23.78 -16.43 23.14
CA ALA A 15 24.45 -17.61 22.62
C ALA A 15 23.53 -18.74 22.14
N PHE A 16 24.18 -19.63 21.39
CA PHE A 16 23.80 -20.87 20.73
C PHE A 16 23.43 -22.00 21.71
N LEU A 17 22.53 -22.93 21.31
CA LEU A 17 22.63 -24.37 21.60
C LEU A 17 21.73 -25.20 20.67
N ALA A 18 22.22 -26.38 20.31
CA ALA A 18 21.80 -27.19 19.18
C ALA A 18 21.15 -28.53 19.58
N ARG A 19 20.27 -29.01 18.68
CA ARG A 19 19.96 -30.41 18.25
C ARG A 19 19.74 -31.53 19.30
N GLN A 20 18.66 -32.31 19.10
CA GLN A 20 18.76 -33.71 18.62
C GLN A 20 17.40 -34.31 18.17
N ARG A 21 17.48 -35.27 17.23
CA ARG A 21 16.42 -36.07 16.59
C ARG A 21 16.08 -37.31 17.43
N LEU A 22 14.89 -37.90 17.23
CA LEU A 22 14.68 -39.35 17.20
C LEU A 22 13.37 -39.69 16.45
N ALA A 23 13.33 -40.90 15.89
CA ALA A 23 12.39 -41.39 14.86
C ALA A 23 11.61 -42.65 15.32
N GLY A 24 10.50 -42.94 14.61
CA GLY A 24 9.79 -44.24 14.54
C GLY A 24 8.80 -44.52 15.70
N SER A 25 7.69 -45.26 15.58
CA SER A 25 7.08 -46.05 14.50
C SER A 25 5.63 -46.45 14.92
N ILE A 26 4.71 -46.53 13.95
CA ILE A 26 3.58 -47.46 13.70
C ILE A 26 2.80 -48.09 14.88
N LEU A 27 1.45 -48.04 14.82
CA LEU A 27 0.47 -49.15 15.00
C LEU A 27 -0.97 -48.61 14.79
N GLN A 28 -1.63 -48.99 13.69
CA GLN A 28 -2.69 -50.01 13.55
C GLN A 28 -4.13 -49.47 13.74
N ALA A 29 -4.89 -49.51 12.64
CA ALA A 29 -6.32 -49.18 12.58
C ALA A 29 -7.16 -50.46 12.58
N HIS A 30 -8.27 -50.45 13.32
CA HIS A 30 -9.33 -51.45 13.26
C HIS A 30 -10.68 -50.79 12.97
N ALA A 31 -11.35 -51.32 11.95
CA ALA A 31 -12.72 -51.02 11.58
C ALA A 31 -13.72 -51.67 12.56
N PRO A 32 -14.99 -51.22 12.53
CA PRO A 32 -16.05 -52.22 12.58
C PRO A 32 -17.17 -52.02 11.55
N SER A 33 -17.80 -53.17 11.34
CA SER A 33 -18.84 -53.60 10.41
C SER A 33 -20.24 -53.01 10.60
N HIS A 34 -20.97 -52.99 9.49
CA HIS A 34 -22.41 -52.79 9.34
C HIS A 34 -23.26 -53.85 10.05
N ILE A 35 -24.34 -53.44 10.77
CA ILE A 35 -25.54 -54.26 11.01
C ILE A 35 -26.83 -53.40 11.01
N ALA A 36 -27.76 -53.84 10.14
CA ALA A 36 -29.23 -53.83 10.14
C ALA A 36 -30.09 -52.56 10.42
N LYS A 37 -30.92 -52.25 9.41
CA LYS A 37 -32.09 -51.37 9.44
C LYS A 37 -33.27 -52.03 10.16
N ARG A 38 -33.99 -51.27 10.98
CA ARG A 38 -35.38 -51.55 11.39
C ARG A 38 -36.22 -50.29 11.21
N SER A 39 -37.29 -50.43 10.43
CA SER A 39 -38.29 -49.42 10.12
C SER A 39 -39.35 -49.34 11.22
N THR A 40 -39.63 -48.13 11.69
CA THR A 40 -40.79 -47.83 12.53
C THR A 40 -41.56 -46.69 11.89
N VAL A 41 -42.80 -46.98 11.53
CA VAL A 41 -43.79 -46.05 11.00
C VAL A 41 -44.33 -45.24 12.17
N VAL A 42 -44.19 -43.91 12.11
CA VAL A 42 -44.83 -42.99 13.05
C VAL A 42 -45.82 -42.13 12.26
N SER A 43 -47.09 -42.28 12.63
CA SER A 43 -48.22 -41.45 12.21
C SER A 43 -48.00 -39.99 12.60
N SER A 44 -48.07 -39.08 11.63
CA SER A 44 -48.06 -37.63 11.88
C SER A 44 -49.45 -37.06 11.64
N THR A 45 -50.06 -36.55 12.70
CA THR A 45 -51.31 -35.78 12.66
C THR A 45 -51.06 -34.38 12.10
N SER A 46 -51.84 -33.99 11.11
CA SER A 46 -51.80 -32.69 10.45
C SER A 46 -52.47 -31.61 11.30
N ALA A 47 -51.67 -30.73 11.90
CA ALA A 47 -52.16 -29.47 12.46
C ALA A 47 -51.92 -28.34 11.44
N PHE A 48 -52.99 -27.88 10.80
CA PHE A 48 -52.95 -26.67 9.97
C PHE A 48 -52.72 -25.45 10.88
N ARG A 49 -51.50 -24.92 10.88
CA ARG A 49 -51.23 -23.57 11.36
C ARG A 49 -51.40 -22.61 10.20
N ASN A 50 -52.45 -21.80 10.24
CA ASN A 50 -52.60 -20.63 9.37
C ASN A 50 -51.43 -19.69 9.62
N PHE A 51 -50.49 -19.64 8.67
CA PHE A 51 -49.46 -18.61 8.63
C PHE A 51 -50.13 -17.31 8.19
N SER A 52 -50.28 -16.39 9.13
CA SER A 52 -50.58 -14.99 8.84
C SER A 52 -49.47 -14.46 7.95
N TRP A 53 -49.81 -14.04 6.73
CA TRP A 53 -48.91 -13.33 5.84
C TRP A 53 -48.69 -11.92 6.41
N THR A 54 -47.73 -11.79 7.33
CA THR A 54 -47.08 -10.49 7.53
C THR A 54 -46.26 -10.23 6.28
N SER A 55 -46.68 -9.24 5.50
CA SER A 55 -45.87 -8.63 4.45
C SER A 55 -44.51 -8.28 5.04
N THR A 56 -43.51 -9.12 4.80
CA THR A 56 -42.12 -8.71 4.97
C THR A 56 -41.91 -7.58 3.99
N CYS A 57 -41.85 -6.36 4.52
CA CYS A 57 -41.24 -5.24 3.82
C CYS A 57 -39.87 -5.75 3.37
N ARG A 58 -39.72 -6.10 2.09
CA ARG A 58 -38.41 -6.30 1.50
C ARG A 58 -37.71 -4.97 1.67
N LEU A 59 -36.84 -4.86 2.67
CA LEU A 59 -35.74 -3.92 2.61
C LEU A 59 -35.07 -4.20 1.26
N GLU A 60 -35.22 -3.27 0.32
CA GLU A 60 -34.49 -3.39 -0.94
C GLU A 60 -33.02 -3.55 -0.58
N GLU A 61 -32.42 -4.69 -0.97
CA GLU A 61 -31.00 -4.90 -0.75
C GLU A 61 -30.25 -3.74 -1.43
N ARG A 62 -29.49 -3.00 -0.63
CA ARG A 62 -28.70 -1.87 -1.13
C ARG A 62 -27.85 -2.35 -2.30
N LYS A 63 -28.10 -1.79 -3.49
CA LYS A 63 -27.33 -2.11 -4.70
C LYS A 63 -25.96 -1.43 -4.60
N TRP A 64 -24.91 -2.25 -4.59
CA TRP A 64 -23.52 -1.78 -4.54
C TRP A 64 -22.97 -1.49 -5.93
N SER A 65 -22.13 -0.47 -6.03
CA SER A 65 -21.46 -0.04 -7.27
C SER A 65 -20.52 -1.11 -7.84
N THR A 66 -19.81 -1.84 -6.97
CA THR A 66 -18.84 -2.88 -7.34
C THR A 66 -18.92 -4.10 -6.42
N PRO A 67 -18.43 -5.28 -6.86
CA PRO A 67 -18.26 -6.43 -5.98
C PRO A 67 -17.37 -6.10 -4.76
N LEU A 68 -16.34 -5.28 -4.97
CA LEU A 68 -15.46 -4.80 -3.90
C LEU A 68 -16.22 -3.97 -2.86
N ALA A 69 -17.11 -3.09 -3.31
CA ALA A 69 -17.94 -2.27 -2.41
C ALA A 69 -18.81 -3.16 -1.51
N LYS A 70 -19.41 -4.22 -2.06
CA LYS A 70 -20.17 -5.19 -1.27
C LYS A 70 -19.29 -5.87 -0.21
N GLN A 71 -18.09 -6.33 -0.59
CA GLN A 71 -17.16 -6.95 0.34
C GLN A 71 -16.70 -5.98 1.45
N LEU A 72 -16.40 -4.73 1.08
CA LEU A 72 -16.02 -3.68 2.04
C LEU A 72 -17.16 -3.39 3.02
N TYR A 73 -18.40 -3.33 2.52
CA TYR A 73 -19.58 -3.18 3.36
C TYR A 73 -19.69 -4.34 4.35
N GLU A 74 -19.63 -5.59 3.89
CA GLU A 74 -19.72 -6.77 4.76
C GLU A 74 -18.61 -6.80 5.82
N ALA A 75 -17.37 -6.44 5.42
CA ALA A 75 -16.23 -6.34 6.33
C ALA A 75 -16.42 -5.24 7.38
N ILE A 76 -16.85 -4.03 6.98
CA ILE A 76 -17.05 -2.90 7.88
C ILE A 76 -18.25 -3.13 8.80
N SER A 77 -19.33 -3.72 8.30
CA SER A 77 -20.49 -4.10 9.11
C SER A 77 -20.14 -5.13 10.18
N THR A 78 -19.16 -6.01 9.91
CA THR A 78 -18.76 -7.07 10.85
C THR A 78 -17.69 -6.60 11.83
N THR A 79 -16.68 -5.85 11.37
CA THR A 79 -15.47 -5.52 12.15
C THR A 79 -15.44 -4.08 12.66
N GLY A 80 -16.35 -3.24 12.20
CA GLY A 80 -16.33 -1.80 12.42
C GLY A 80 -15.54 -1.07 11.34
N SER A 81 -15.34 0.23 11.54
CA SER A 81 -14.64 1.08 10.56
C SER A 81 -13.18 0.61 10.36
N VAL A 82 -12.71 0.66 9.13
CA VAL A 82 -11.37 0.17 8.75
C VAL A 82 -10.39 1.32 8.53
N PRO A 83 -9.07 1.14 8.74
CA PRO A 83 -8.10 2.18 8.42
C PRO A 83 -8.15 2.58 6.94
N LEU A 84 -7.91 3.86 6.65
CA LEU A 84 -7.81 4.34 5.26
C LEU A 84 -6.79 3.56 4.43
N ALA A 85 -5.63 3.21 5.00
CA ALA A 85 -4.63 2.41 4.32
C ALA A 85 -5.15 1.02 3.92
N SER A 86 -5.98 0.39 4.76
CA SER A 86 -6.59 -0.90 4.43
C SER A 86 -7.59 -0.76 3.28
N TYR A 87 -8.41 0.29 3.32
CA TYR A 87 -9.35 0.61 2.24
C TYR A 87 -8.63 0.87 0.91
N MET A 88 -7.58 1.69 0.89
CA MET A 88 -6.77 1.96 -0.30
C MET A 88 -6.14 0.69 -0.86
N ARG A 89 -5.53 -0.14 0.00
CA ARG A 89 -4.92 -1.41 -0.43
C ARG A 89 -5.93 -2.33 -1.11
N MET A 90 -7.15 -2.44 -0.57
CA MET A 90 -8.23 -3.20 -1.19
C MET A 90 -8.68 -2.57 -2.52
N CYS A 91 -8.81 -1.25 -2.59
CA CYS A 91 -9.19 -0.53 -3.81
C CYS A 91 -8.16 -0.67 -4.92
N LEU A 92 -6.86 -0.68 -4.61
CA LEU A 92 -5.79 -0.67 -5.60
C LEU A 92 -5.40 -2.07 -6.05
N THR A 93 -5.21 -2.99 -5.09
CA THR A 93 -4.61 -4.31 -5.35
C THR A 93 -5.43 -5.45 -4.77
N GLY A 94 -6.70 -5.24 -4.42
CA GLY A 94 -7.57 -6.31 -3.93
C GLY A 94 -7.83 -7.38 -5.00
N ASP A 95 -7.87 -8.64 -4.59
CA ASP A 95 -8.17 -9.77 -5.50
C ASP A 95 -9.57 -9.64 -6.12
N LEU A 96 -10.51 -9.12 -5.33
CA LEU A 96 -11.88 -8.88 -5.76
C LEU A 96 -12.08 -7.41 -6.12
N GLY A 97 -11.71 -7.05 -7.34
CA GLY A 97 -12.02 -5.75 -7.93
C GLY A 97 -11.02 -4.64 -7.62
N GLY A 98 -9.75 -4.97 -7.36
CA GLY A 98 -8.68 -3.97 -7.29
C GLY A 98 -8.47 -3.26 -8.61
N TYR A 99 -8.13 -1.97 -8.53
CA TYR A 99 -7.98 -1.05 -9.64
C TYR A 99 -6.86 -1.48 -10.61
N TYR A 100 -5.69 -1.88 -10.09
CA TYR A 100 -4.54 -2.32 -10.89
C TYR A 100 -4.53 -3.83 -11.15
N THR A 101 -5.30 -4.62 -10.41
CA THR A 101 -5.35 -6.10 -10.53
C THR A 101 -6.47 -6.60 -11.46
N GLY A 102 -7.19 -5.69 -12.15
CA GLY A 102 -8.02 -6.02 -13.31
C GLY A 102 -9.37 -6.66 -13.01
N ALA A 103 -9.75 -6.81 -11.74
CA ALA A 103 -10.96 -7.54 -11.38
C ALA A 103 -12.27 -6.74 -11.58
N VAL A 104 -12.20 -5.48 -12.04
CA VAL A 104 -13.38 -4.71 -12.46
C VAL A 104 -13.32 -4.37 -13.96
N GLY A 105 -13.92 -5.25 -14.77
CA GLY A 105 -14.13 -5.08 -16.21
C GLY A 105 -13.03 -5.72 -17.05
N GLN A 106 -13.33 -6.86 -17.70
CA GLN A 106 -12.43 -7.49 -18.66
C GLN A 106 -12.07 -6.49 -19.78
N GLY A 107 -10.77 -6.25 -19.98
CA GLY A 107 -10.27 -5.37 -21.05
C GLY A 107 -10.28 -3.87 -20.74
N ARG A 108 -10.41 -3.48 -19.46
CA ARG A 108 -10.22 -2.08 -19.07
C ARG A 108 -8.74 -1.69 -19.15
N ASP A 109 -8.42 -0.69 -19.97
CA ASP A 109 -7.09 -0.06 -20.02
C ASP A 109 -7.09 1.14 -19.06
N GLN A 110 -6.31 1.06 -17.97
CA GLN A 110 -6.29 2.10 -16.92
C GLN A 110 -5.48 3.33 -17.35
N PHE A 111 -4.55 3.18 -18.29
CA PHE A 111 -3.54 4.18 -18.62
C PHE A 111 -3.76 4.81 -20.00
N GLY A 112 -3.36 6.07 -20.15
CA GLY A 112 -3.36 6.79 -21.42
C GLY A 112 -4.66 7.53 -21.72
N THR A 113 -4.79 8.09 -22.93
CA THR A 113 -5.90 9.00 -23.28
C THR A 113 -7.29 8.37 -23.21
N LYS A 114 -7.38 7.04 -23.33
CA LYS A 114 -8.62 6.26 -23.17
C LYS A 114 -8.80 5.67 -21.76
N GLY A 115 -7.74 5.69 -20.96
CA GLY A 115 -7.76 5.26 -19.56
C GLY A 115 -8.20 6.36 -18.59
N ASP A 116 -7.86 6.21 -17.31
CA ASP A 116 -8.27 7.14 -16.26
C ASP A 116 -7.26 8.26 -16.00
N PHE A 117 -5.97 8.04 -16.30
CA PHE A 117 -4.91 9.04 -16.18
C PHE A 117 -3.87 8.91 -17.30
N VAL A 118 -3.20 10.02 -17.61
CA VAL A 118 -2.06 10.08 -18.53
C VAL A 118 -0.82 10.42 -17.72
N THR A 119 0.12 9.49 -17.63
CA THR A 119 1.41 9.71 -16.96
C THR A 119 2.40 10.39 -17.90
N SER A 120 3.44 11.01 -17.33
CA SER A 120 4.47 11.72 -18.11
C SER A 120 5.10 10.90 -19.26
N PRO A 121 5.45 9.61 -19.08
CA PRO A 121 5.95 8.76 -20.16
C PRO A 121 4.96 8.58 -21.34
N GLU A 122 3.65 8.60 -21.07
CA GLU A 122 2.61 8.44 -22.10
C GLU A 122 2.35 9.73 -22.89
N ILE A 123 2.77 10.89 -22.36
CA ILE A 123 2.65 12.19 -23.05
C ILE A 123 3.78 12.37 -24.05
N SER A 124 5.02 12.04 -23.66
CA SER A 124 6.18 12.26 -24.51
C SER A 124 7.34 11.33 -24.19
N GLN A 125 7.86 10.69 -25.25
CA GLN A 125 9.09 9.90 -25.20
C GLN A 125 10.30 10.68 -24.66
N ILE A 126 10.30 12.01 -24.80
CA ILE A 126 11.38 12.88 -24.31
C ILE A 126 11.58 12.70 -22.81
N PHE A 127 10.49 12.44 -22.07
CA PHE A 127 10.55 12.20 -20.63
C PHE A 127 11.45 10.99 -20.30
N GLY A 128 11.18 9.83 -20.91
CA GLY A 128 11.98 8.62 -20.68
C GLY A 128 13.41 8.74 -21.22
N GLU A 129 13.61 9.45 -22.32
CA GLU A 129 14.95 9.74 -22.86
C GLU A 129 15.79 10.57 -21.90
N LEU A 130 15.22 11.61 -21.29
CA LEU A 130 15.91 12.45 -20.31
C LEU A 130 16.25 11.68 -19.03
N LEU A 131 15.36 10.81 -18.55
CA LEU A 131 15.64 9.93 -17.42
C LEU A 131 16.76 8.93 -17.74
N GLY A 132 16.76 8.37 -18.95
CA GLY A 132 17.86 7.53 -19.43
C GLY A 132 19.20 8.26 -19.44
N ILE A 133 19.23 9.50 -19.94
CA ILE A 133 20.43 10.37 -19.93
C ILE A 133 20.87 10.68 -18.50
N TRP A 134 19.94 10.95 -17.58
CA TRP A 134 20.26 11.18 -16.18
C TRP A 134 20.98 9.97 -15.56
N PHE A 135 20.47 8.75 -15.76
CA PHE A 135 21.14 7.54 -15.29
C PHE A 135 22.52 7.29 -15.92
N ILE A 136 22.69 7.65 -17.20
CA ILE A 136 24.00 7.60 -17.86
C ILE A 136 24.96 8.59 -17.18
N ALA A 137 24.50 9.81 -16.88
CA ALA A 137 25.30 10.83 -16.21
C ALA A 137 25.71 10.37 -14.79
N GLU A 138 24.78 9.81 -14.03
CA GLU A 138 25.05 9.22 -12.72
C GLU A 138 26.07 8.08 -12.82
N TRP A 139 25.91 7.17 -13.77
CA TRP A 139 26.88 6.09 -14.02
C TRP A 139 28.28 6.62 -14.39
N ILE A 140 28.37 7.70 -15.18
CA ILE A 140 29.65 8.35 -15.49
C ILE A 140 30.27 8.94 -14.23
N SER A 141 29.48 9.63 -13.40
CA SER A 141 29.95 10.26 -12.16
C SER A 141 30.51 9.24 -11.16
N GLN A 142 30.01 8.00 -11.22
CA GLN A 142 30.43 6.88 -10.37
C GLN A 142 31.60 6.07 -10.97
N GLY A 143 32.31 6.63 -11.96
CA GLY A 143 33.53 6.03 -12.51
C GLY A 143 33.28 4.96 -13.57
N ARG A 144 32.08 4.92 -14.17
CA ARG A 144 31.73 4.04 -15.29
C ARG A 144 31.95 2.55 -14.97
N PRO A 145 31.34 2.01 -13.90
CA PRO A 145 31.48 0.60 -13.56
C PRO A 145 31.15 -0.28 -14.77
N SER A 146 32.05 -1.20 -15.09
CA SER A 146 31.97 -2.03 -16.31
C SER A 146 31.05 -3.24 -16.17
N LYS A 147 30.60 -3.55 -14.94
CA LYS A 147 29.72 -4.66 -14.60
C LYS A 147 28.95 -4.34 -13.32
N GLY A 148 27.99 -5.18 -12.98
CA GLY A 148 27.20 -5.07 -11.76
C GLY A 148 26.10 -4.02 -11.81
N VAL A 149 25.84 -3.37 -12.96
CA VAL A 149 24.78 -2.36 -13.05
C VAL A 149 23.42 -3.05 -13.09
N GLN A 150 22.49 -2.57 -12.27
CA GLN A 150 21.11 -3.04 -12.24
C GLN A 150 20.19 -1.84 -12.49
N LEU A 151 19.25 -1.97 -13.43
CA LEU A 151 18.16 -1.00 -13.56
C LEU A 151 16.96 -1.55 -12.82
N ILE A 152 16.30 -0.76 -11.98
CA ILE A 152 15.15 -1.17 -11.18
C ILE A 152 14.06 -0.13 -11.35
N GLU A 153 12.90 -0.52 -11.88
CA GLU A 153 11.71 0.32 -11.90
C GLU A 153 10.64 -0.24 -10.97
N VAL A 154 10.14 0.61 -10.07
CA VAL A 154 9.06 0.26 -9.15
C VAL A 154 7.77 0.91 -9.62
N GLY A 155 6.74 0.09 -9.84
CA GLY A 155 5.47 0.55 -10.43
C GLY A 155 5.60 0.98 -11.89
N PRO A 156 6.08 0.11 -12.80
CA PRO A 156 6.38 0.51 -14.19
C PRO A 156 5.17 0.81 -15.08
N GLY A 157 3.94 0.58 -14.61
CA GLY A 157 2.72 0.80 -15.40
C GLY A 157 2.73 -0.04 -16.69
N ARG A 158 2.75 0.60 -17.86
CA ARG A 158 2.83 -0.10 -19.17
C ARG A 158 4.25 -0.52 -19.55
N GLY A 159 5.27 -0.08 -18.82
CA GLY A 159 6.69 -0.29 -19.14
C GLY A 159 7.27 0.71 -20.15
N THR A 160 6.49 1.74 -20.54
CA THR A 160 6.88 2.78 -21.50
C THR A 160 8.14 3.52 -21.07
N LEU A 161 8.25 3.85 -19.78
CA LEU A 161 9.41 4.54 -19.23
C LEU A 161 10.69 3.70 -19.40
N MET A 162 10.67 2.43 -18.94
CA MET A 162 11.82 1.53 -19.16
C MET A 162 12.13 1.35 -20.65
N ASP A 163 11.12 1.25 -21.52
CA ASP A 163 11.34 1.08 -22.96
C ASP A 163 12.15 2.25 -23.54
N ASP A 164 11.75 3.47 -23.22
CA ASP A 164 12.44 4.70 -23.64
C ASP A 164 13.85 4.82 -23.03
N MET A 165 14.00 4.47 -21.75
CA MET A 165 15.30 4.44 -21.08
C MET A 165 16.25 3.45 -21.75
N LEU A 166 15.82 2.20 -21.97
CA LEU A 166 16.63 1.17 -22.64
C LEU A 166 16.98 1.56 -24.08
N ARG A 167 16.01 2.12 -24.81
CA ARG A 167 16.19 2.64 -26.17
C ARG A 167 17.23 3.75 -26.23
N THR A 168 17.35 4.57 -25.19
CA THR A 168 18.34 5.64 -25.04
C THR A 168 19.70 5.07 -24.63
N ILE A 169 19.73 4.22 -23.61
CA ILE A 169 20.95 3.63 -23.04
C ILE A 169 21.72 2.80 -24.07
N ARG A 170 21.04 2.09 -24.99
CA ARG A 170 21.73 1.32 -26.04
C ARG A 170 22.60 2.18 -26.98
N ARG A 171 22.37 3.51 -27.03
CA ARG A 171 23.22 4.44 -27.78
C ARG A 171 24.58 4.66 -27.11
N PHE A 172 24.75 4.18 -25.88
CA PHE A 172 25.97 4.25 -25.07
C PHE A 172 26.44 2.83 -24.73
N PRO A 173 27.18 2.15 -25.64
CA PRO A 173 27.51 0.73 -25.51
C PRO A 173 28.22 0.37 -24.19
N ALA A 174 29.06 1.27 -23.66
CA ALA A 174 29.75 1.05 -22.39
C ALA A 174 28.78 0.94 -21.19
N MET A 175 27.73 1.77 -21.15
CA MET A 175 26.68 1.66 -20.14
C MET A 175 25.81 0.42 -20.41
N ALA A 176 25.36 0.24 -21.67
CA ALA A 176 24.51 -0.89 -22.05
C ALA A 176 25.14 -2.25 -21.71
N ASN A 177 26.44 -2.42 -21.96
CA ASN A 177 27.17 -3.66 -21.66
C ASN A 177 27.46 -3.86 -20.16
N SER A 178 27.35 -2.82 -19.34
CA SER A 178 27.55 -2.91 -17.89
C SER A 178 26.31 -3.38 -17.13
N ILE A 179 25.13 -3.26 -17.76
CA ILE A 179 23.85 -3.71 -17.21
C ILE A 179 23.86 -5.23 -17.16
N GLU A 180 23.69 -5.78 -15.96
CA GLU A 180 23.56 -7.22 -15.74
C GLU A 180 22.09 -7.66 -15.69
N SER A 181 21.18 -6.80 -15.23
CA SER A 181 19.76 -7.10 -15.12
C SER A 181 18.90 -5.85 -15.10
N VAL A 182 17.68 -5.98 -15.62
CA VAL A 182 16.62 -4.97 -15.54
C VAL A 182 15.48 -5.56 -14.73
N PHE A 183 15.15 -4.96 -13.59
CA PHE A 183 14.09 -5.42 -12.71
C PHE A 183 12.86 -4.52 -12.81
N MET A 184 11.71 -5.14 -12.99
CA MET A 184 10.40 -4.51 -13.03
C MET A 184 9.60 -4.99 -11.80
N VAL A 185 9.35 -4.11 -10.83
CA VAL A 185 8.58 -4.45 -9.62
C VAL A 185 7.11 -4.16 -9.88
N GLU A 186 6.34 -5.22 -10.19
CA GLU A 186 4.95 -5.15 -10.64
C GLU A 186 4.10 -6.28 -10.03
N ALA A 187 3.09 -5.89 -9.27
CA ALA A 187 2.16 -6.82 -8.62
C ALA A 187 1.10 -7.38 -9.61
N SER A 188 0.67 -6.57 -10.58
CA SER A 188 -0.39 -6.94 -11.52
C SER A 188 0.11 -7.88 -12.62
N ARG A 189 -0.49 -9.08 -12.70
CA ARG A 189 -0.19 -10.04 -13.76
C ARG A 189 -0.47 -9.49 -15.16
N GLU A 190 -1.56 -8.74 -15.32
CA GLU A 190 -1.96 -8.19 -16.63
C GLU A 190 -0.96 -7.13 -17.13
N LEU A 191 -0.48 -6.28 -16.22
CA LEU A 191 0.55 -5.29 -16.54
C LEU A 191 1.90 -5.96 -16.82
N ARG A 192 2.28 -7.02 -16.09
CA ARG A 192 3.49 -7.80 -16.42
C ARG A 192 3.45 -8.35 -17.84
N GLU A 193 2.32 -8.91 -18.28
CA GLU A 193 2.17 -9.41 -19.65
C GLU A 193 2.21 -8.27 -20.69
N THR A 194 1.63 -7.12 -20.36
CA THR A 194 1.68 -5.93 -21.21
C THR A 194 3.11 -5.41 -21.38
N GLN A 195 3.84 -5.29 -20.27
CA GLN A 195 5.24 -4.88 -20.23
C GLN A 195 6.14 -5.87 -20.98
N LYS A 196 5.93 -7.18 -20.80
CA LYS A 196 6.67 -8.23 -21.52
C LYS A 196 6.47 -8.10 -23.02
N LYS A 197 5.23 -7.97 -23.49
CA LYS A 197 4.94 -7.77 -24.93
C LYS A 197 5.66 -6.54 -25.48
N LEU A 198 5.69 -5.44 -24.72
CA LEU A 198 6.36 -4.21 -25.12
C LEU A 198 7.89 -4.36 -25.15
N LEU A 199 8.49 -4.89 -24.09
CA LEU A 199 9.94 -4.85 -23.86
C LEU A 199 10.68 -6.06 -24.45
N CYS A 200 10.01 -7.20 -24.62
CA CYS A 200 10.59 -8.45 -25.11
C CYS A 200 10.02 -8.90 -26.45
N GLY A 201 8.81 -8.45 -26.80
CA GLY A 201 8.07 -8.88 -27.98
C GLY A 201 6.99 -9.93 -27.64
N PRO A 202 6.00 -10.12 -28.52
CA PRO A 202 4.83 -10.96 -28.25
C PRO A 202 5.16 -12.45 -28.06
N ASP A 203 6.14 -12.96 -28.81
CA ASP A 203 6.52 -14.39 -28.82
C ASP A 203 7.74 -14.69 -27.92
N ALA A 204 8.13 -13.73 -27.07
CA ALA A 204 9.31 -13.91 -26.22
C ALA A 204 9.10 -15.03 -25.19
N PRO A 205 10.08 -15.94 -25.03
CA PRO A 205 9.99 -16.99 -24.02
C PRO A 205 9.97 -16.37 -22.63
N SER A 206 9.25 -17.00 -21.71
CA SER A 206 9.23 -16.63 -20.29
C SER A 206 9.69 -17.82 -19.46
N THR A 207 10.67 -17.60 -18.59
CA THR A 207 11.10 -18.61 -17.61
C THR A 207 10.85 -18.09 -16.20
N GLU A 208 10.48 -18.97 -15.29
CA GLU A 208 10.20 -18.62 -13.90
C GLU A 208 11.37 -19.07 -13.01
N SER A 209 11.77 -18.20 -12.09
CA SER A 209 12.79 -18.47 -11.09
C SER A 209 12.32 -18.01 -9.70
N LYS A 210 13.10 -18.31 -8.66
CA LYS A 210 12.81 -17.85 -7.29
C LYS A 210 12.72 -16.33 -7.16
N VAL A 211 13.40 -15.59 -8.04
CA VAL A 211 13.42 -14.11 -8.02
C VAL A 211 12.17 -13.56 -8.71
N GLY A 212 11.70 -14.22 -9.77
CA GLY A 212 10.58 -13.75 -10.59
C GLY A 212 10.55 -14.35 -11.99
N TYR A 213 9.84 -13.68 -12.90
CA TYR A 213 9.71 -14.07 -14.31
C TYR A 213 10.79 -13.42 -15.17
N HIS A 214 11.41 -14.16 -16.08
CA HIS A 214 12.54 -13.72 -16.90
C HIS A 214 12.16 -13.79 -18.37
N SER A 215 12.52 -12.76 -19.13
CA SER A 215 12.36 -12.76 -20.58
C SER A 215 13.49 -11.96 -21.24
N PRO A 216 14.01 -12.39 -22.42
CA PRO A 216 15.06 -11.66 -23.11
C PRO A 216 14.55 -10.30 -23.63
N SER A 217 15.34 -9.25 -23.43
CA SER A 217 15.02 -7.91 -23.93
C SER A 217 15.06 -7.85 -25.47
N LYS A 218 14.12 -7.14 -26.10
CA LYS A 218 14.11 -6.87 -27.55
C LYS A 218 15.32 -6.03 -28.00
N TYR A 219 15.95 -5.31 -27.08
CA TYR A 219 17.14 -4.51 -27.35
C TYR A 219 18.45 -5.31 -27.27
N GLY A 220 18.37 -6.61 -27.00
CA GLY A 220 19.54 -7.45 -26.73
C GLY A 220 20.13 -7.20 -25.34
N GLY A 221 21.12 -8.00 -24.95
CA GLY A 221 21.78 -7.88 -23.65
C GLY A 221 21.05 -8.61 -22.53
N SER A 222 21.03 -8.01 -21.34
CA SER A 222 20.55 -8.64 -20.11
C SER A 222 19.04 -8.91 -20.08
N PRO A 223 18.61 -9.98 -19.37
CA PRO A 223 17.21 -10.32 -19.24
C PRO A 223 16.45 -9.26 -18.44
N ILE A 224 15.18 -9.10 -18.77
CA ILE A 224 14.22 -8.35 -17.97
C ILE A 224 13.58 -9.32 -16.98
N VAL A 225 13.54 -8.91 -15.72
CA VAL A 225 13.07 -9.72 -14.59
C VAL A 225 11.91 -9.02 -13.92
N TRP A 226 10.72 -9.64 -13.95
CA TRP A 226 9.56 -9.14 -13.23
C TRP A 226 9.44 -9.78 -11.86
N THR A 227 9.29 -8.94 -10.84
CA THR A 227 9.14 -9.35 -9.44
C THR A 227 7.88 -8.72 -8.84
N GLU A 228 7.18 -9.42 -7.95
CA GLU A 228 5.97 -8.86 -7.32
C GLU A 228 6.30 -7.84 -6.22
N THR A 229 7.46 -7.99 -5.58
CA THR A 229 7.93 -7.10 -4.53
C THR A 229 9.42 -6.83 -4.69
N ILE A 230 9.84 -5.61 -4.36
CA ILE A 230 11.25 -5.24 -4.39
C ILE A 230 12.10 -6.14 -3.49
N LYS A 231 11.52 -6.71 -2.42
CA LYS A 231 12.21 -7.63 -1.51
C LYS A 231 12.66 -8.92 -2.18
N SER A 232 12.06 -9.29 -3.31
CA SER A 232 12.48 -10.46 -4.10
C SER A 232 13.77 -10.21 -4.86
N ILE A 233 14.12 -8.94 -5.13
CA ILE A 233 15.38 -8.57 -5.77
C ILE A 233 16.51 -8.74 -4.72
N PRO A 234 17.50 -9.61 -4.96
CA PRO A 234 18.63 -9.79 -4.05
C PRO A 234 19.33 -8.46 -3.75
N ILE A 235 19.82 -8.32 -2.52
CA ILE A 235 20.71 -7.22 -2.14
C ILE A 235 22.13 -7.79 -2.15
N GLU A 236 22.96 -7.24 -3.02
CA GLU A 236 24.31 -7.72 -3.28
C GLU A 236 25.30 -6.56 -3.17
N SER A 237 26.39 -6.78 -2.43
CA SER A 237 27.37 -5.73 -2.12
C SER A 237 28.17 -5.25 -3.32
N ASP A 238 28.28 -6.07 -4.38
CA ASP A 238 29.03 -5.77 -5.61
C ASP A 238 28.18 -5.12 -6.71
N LYS A 239 26.86 -4.95 -6.50
CA LYS A 239 25.96 -4.38 -7.50
C LYS A 239 25.78 -2.88 -7.36
N THR A 240 25.50 -2.22 -8.48
CA THR A 240 25.28 -0.78 -8.61
C THR A 240 23.85 -0.55 -9.11
N PRO A 241 22.87 -0.37 -8.20
CA PRO A 241 21.46 -0.24 -8.56
C PRO A 241 21.10 1.19 -8.95
N PHE A 242 20.49 1.34 -10.11
CA PHE A 242 19.84 2.55 -10.59
C PHE A 242 18.33 2.35 -10.53
N ILE A 243 17.69 3.05 -9.60
CA ILE A 243 16.30 2.83 -9.21
C ILE A 243 15.46 4.01 -9.68
N VAL A 244 14.31 3.76 -10.29
CA VAL A 244 13.30 4.77 -10.62
C VAL A 244 11.95 4.39 -10.02
N ALA A 245 11.27 5.37 -9.45
CA ALA A 245 9.90 5.29 -8.98
C ALA A 245 9.16 6.54 -9.46
N HIS A 246 8.34 6.38 -10.50
CA HIS A 246 7.62 7.48 -11.14
C HIS A 246 6.12 7.30 -10.95
N GLU A 247 5.45 8.25 -10.28
CA GLU A 247 4.02 8.16 -9.91
C GLU A 247 3.71 6.82 -9.21
N PHE A 248 4.59 6.44 -8.28
CA PHE A 248 4.47 5.19 -7.51
C PHE A 248 4.11 5.47 -6.05
N PHE A 249 4.62 6.56 -5.47
CA PHE A 249 4.50 6.83 -4.05
C PHE A 249 3.12 7.40 -3.71
N ASP A 250 2.48 8.12 -4.63
CA ASP A 250 1.12 8.64 -4.47
C ASP A 250 0.03 7.55 -4.43
N ALA A 251 0.29 6.41 -5.06
CA ALA A 251 -0.56 5.22 -5.01
C ALA A 251 -0.32 4.37 -3.74
N LEU A 252 0.66 4.69 -2.89
CA LEU A 252 0.90 3.89 -1.68
C LEU A 252 -0.15 4.14 -0.60
N PRO A 253 -0.61 3.09 0.13
CA PRO A 253 -1.61 3.25 1.18
C PRO A 253 -1.20 4.23 2.28
N ILE A 254 -2.06 5.22 2.54
CA ILE A 254 -1.83 6.25 3.56
C ILE A 254 -2.70 6.07 4.80
N HIS A 255 -2.16 6.48 5.94
CA HIS A 255 -2.92 6.73 7.17
C HIS A 255 -3.11 8.24 7.34
N THR A 256 -4.31 8.65 7.74
CA THR A 256 -4.59 10.04 8.11
C THR A 256 -4.90 10.11 9.59
N PHE A 257 -4.32 11.08 10.29
CA PHE A 257 -4.56 11.31 11.71
C PHE A 257 -4.96 12.75 11.96
N GLN A 258 -5.87 12.95 12.91
CA GLN A 258 -6.29 14.26 13.38
C GLN A 258 -5.99 14.39 14.88
N SER A 259 -5.46 15.54 15.27
CA SER A 259 -5.30 15.88 16.68
C SER A 259 -6.65 16.21 17.30
N ALA A 260 -7.01 15.51 18.36
CA ALA A 260 -8.24 15.69 19.10
C ALA A 260 -7.96 15.71 20.61
N THR A 261 -8.85 16.34 21.37
CA THR A 261 -8.78 16.36 22.83
C THR A 261 -8.87 14.93 23.36
N ALA A 262 -7.96 14.55 24.24
CA ALA A 262 -8.03 13.25 24.90
C ALA A 262 -9.34 13.16 25.70
N ALA A 263 -10.03 12.03 25.55
CA ALA A 263 -11.20 11.76 26.37
C ALA A 263 -10.77 11.75 27.84
N ALA A 264 -11.52 12.45 28.70
CA ALA A 264 -11.24 12.45 30.14
C ALA A 264 -11.31 11.01 30.65
N THR A 265 -10.17 10.45 31.07
CA THR A 265 -10.14 9.15 31.73
C THR A 265 -11.00 9.28 32.99
N PRO A 266 -12.06 8.46 33.20
CA PRO A 266 -12.75 8.47 34.47
C PRO A 266 -11.72 8.15 35.56
N SER A 267 -11.47 9.10 36.46
CA SER A 267 -10.52 8.90 37.54
C SER A 267 -10.97 7.66 38.31
N LYS A 268 -10.12 6.64 38.38
CA LYS A 268 -10.32 5.59 39.38
C LYS A 268 -10.36 6.30 40.73
N ALA A 269 -11.53 6.33 41.36
CA ALA A 269 -11.70 6.89 42.68
C ALA A 269 -10.72 6.17 43.61
N SER A 270 -9.67 6.87 44.03
CA SER A 270 -8.80 6.41 45.10
C SER A 270 -9.58 6.54 46.39
N THR A 271 -10.23 5.45 46.81
CA THR A 271 -10.72 5.29 48.17
C THR A 271 -9.52 5.14 49.11
N SER A 272 -9.00 6.28 49.55
CA SER A 272 -8.21 6.36 50.78
C SER A 272 -8.60 7.66 51.48
N ALA A 273 -9.61 7.55 52.33
CA ALA A 273 -10.08 8.64 53.17
C ALA A 273 -9.07 8.89 54.29
N SER A 274 -8.63 10.15 54.42
CA SER A 274 -8.19 10.77 55.68
C SER A 274 -8.42 12.27 55.52
N PRO A 275 -9.28 12.92 56.33
CA PRO A 275 -9.56 14.34 56.18
C PRO A 275 -8.49 15.16 56.92
N GLN A 276 -7.66 15.88 56.17
CA GLN A 276 -6.94 17.05 56.71
C GLN A 276 -7.45 18.32 55.99
N PRO A 277 -7.74 19.42 56.72
CA PRO A 277 -8.25 20.64 56.13
C PRO A 277 -7.10 21.57 55.76
N ASP A 278 -6.44 21.32 54.63
CA ASP A 278 -5.54 22.32 54.04
C ASP A 278 -6.22 23.03 52.87
N LYS A 279 -6.32 24.36 53.01
CA LYS A 279 -6.78 25.29 51.98
C LYS A 279 -5.83 25.25 50.78
N ALA A 280 -6.14 24.40 49.80
CA ALA A 280 -5.51 24.45 48.48
C ALA A 280 -6.33 25.35 47.55
N SER A 281 -5.68 26.36 46.99
CA SER A 281 -6.19 27.17 45.87
C SER A 281 -6.64 26.25 44.71
N PRO A 282 -7.66 26.62 43.91
CA PRO A 282 -8.06 25.81 42.78
C PRO A 282 -6.85 25.63 41.84
N PRO A 283 -6.52 24.40 41.42
CA PRO A 283 -5.47 24.19 40.44
C PRO A 283 -5.85 24.91 39.14
N GLU A 284 -4.94 25.69 38.58
CA GLU A 284 -5.10 26.27 37.25
C GLU A 284 -5.44 25.15 36.26
N PRO A 285 -6.41 25.36 35.35
CA PRO A 285 -6.79 24.33 34.38
C PRO A 285 -5.59 24.05 33.47
N SER A 286 -4.98 22.87 33.64
CA SER A 286 -3.96 22.37 32.72
C SER A 286 -4.55 22.34 31.30
N PRO A 287 -3.80 22.77 30.27
CA PRO A 287 -4.29 22.74 28.90
C PRO A 287 -4.74 21.32 28.53
N PRO A 288 -5.80 21.18 27.70
CA PRO A 288 -6.33 19.88 27.33
C PRO A 288 -5.23 19.04 26.67
N THR A 289 -4.99 17.85 27.22
CA THR A 289 -4.03 16.91 26.64
C THR A 289 -4.56 16.46 25.28
N MET A 290 -3.80 16.74 24.23
CA MET A 290 -4.14 16.33 22.86
C MET A 290 -3.60 14.95 22.53
N GLU A 291 -4.37 14.18 21.76
CA GLU A 291 -3.95 12.88 21.25
C GLU A 291 -4.29 12.71 19.77
N TRP A 292 -3.56 11.82 19.11
CA TRP A 292 -3.81 11.48 17.72
C TRP A 292 -4.94 10.47 17.61
N ARG A 293 -5.96 10.82 16.83
CA ARG A 293 -7.05 9.94 16.41
C ARG A 293 -6.92 9.63 14.93
N GLU A 294 -7.23 8.39 14.55
CA GLU A 294 -7.08 7.93 13.16
C GLU A 294 -8.35 8.22 12.37
N MET A 295 -8.21 8.66 11.13
CA MET A 295 -9.31 8.72 10.18
C MET A 295 -9.54 7.32 9.62
N MET A 296 -10.75 6.82 9.83
CA MET A 296 -11.20 5.48 9.45
C MET A 296 -12.24 5.59 8.35
N VAL A 297 -12.36 4.58 7.51
CA VAL A 297 -13.41 4.45 6.51
C VAL A 297 -14.58 3.70 7.11
N SER A 298 -15.77 4.29 7.02
CA SER A 298 -17.03 3.73 7.49
C SER A 298 -18.10 3.75 6.40
N ILE A 299 -19.17 3.02 6.62
CA ILE A 299 -20.30 2.97 5.69
C ILE A 299 -21.07 4.30 5.75
N THR A 300 -21.43 4.83 4.59
CA THR A 300 -22.31 5.98 4.51
C THR A 300 -23.73 5.58 4.93
N PRO A 301 -24.38 6.32 5.86
CA PRO A 301 -25.74 6.07 6.28
C PRO A 301 -26.72 6.02 5.10
N PRO A 302 -27.73 5.12 5.11
CA PRO A 302 -28.74 5.09 4.07
C PRO A 302 -29.45 6.44 3.95
N GLY A 303 -29.58 6.95 2.72
CA GLY A 303 -30.25 8.22 2.42
C GLY A 303 -29.39 9.48 2.58
N ALA A 304 -28.11 9.36 2.94
CA ALA A 304 -27.21 10.51 3.00
C ALA A 304 -27.05 11.17 1.62
N THR A 305 -27.08 12.50 1.62
CA THR A 305 -26.89 13.33 0.42
C THR A 305 -25.45 13.83 0.31
N HIS A 306 -25.08 14.39 -0.85
CA HIS A 306 -23.79 15.07 -1.00
C HIS A 306 -23.60 16.23 -0.03
N ALA A 307 -24.69 16.90 0.38
CA ALA A 307 -24.63 18.00 1.33
C ALA A 307 -24.25 17.48 2.73
N ASP A 308 -24.85 16.37 3.17
CA ASP A 308 -24.56 15.74 4.46
C ASP A 308 -23.10 15.26 4.54
N LEU A 309 -22.56 14.81 3.41
CA LEU A 309 -21.20 14.29 3.29
C LEU A 309 -20.15 15.37 2.99
N GLY A 310 -20.55 16.63 2.84
CA GLY A 310 -19.65 17.72 2.46
C GLY A 310 -18.93 17.48 1.12
N THR A 311 -19.54 16.74 0.19
CA THR A 311 -18.90 16.40 -1.09
C THR A 311 -18.66 17.66 -1.91
N PRO A 312 -17.43 17.93 -2.41
CA PRO A 312 -17.16 19.09 -3.25
C PRO A 312 -18.05 19.14 -4.49
N LYS A 313 -18.52 20.33 -4.90
CA LYS A 313 -19.41 20.50 -6.08
C LYS A 313 -18.87 19.86 -7.36
N SER A 314 -17.55 19.84 -7.56
CA SER A 314 -16.89 19.18 -8.69
C SER A 314 -17.12 17.67 -8.73
N GLN A 315 -17.37 17.03 -7.58
CA GLN A 315 -17.53 15.58 -7.41
C GLN A 315 -19.01 15.16 -7.27
N GLN A 316 -19.96 16.09 -7.21
CA GLN A 316 -21.41 15.82 -7.05
C GLN A 316 -22.10 15.32 -8.32
N ARG A 317 -21.35 15.00 -9.38
CA ARG A 317 -21.88 14.41 -10.62
C ARG A 317 -22.08 12.90 -10.48
N GLU A 318 -21.36 12.29 -9.55
CA GLU A 318 -21.50 10.88 -9.19
C GLU A 318 -22.59 10.72 -8.12
N PRO A 319 -23.14 9.52 -7.91
CA PRO A 319 -23.98 9.25 -6.75
C PRO A 319 -23.27 9.60 -5.42
N PRO A 320 -24.02 9.86 -4.33
CA PRO A 320 -23.46 10.04 -3.00
C PRO A 320 -22.51 8.89 -2.64
N PRO A 321 -21.32 9.18 -2.09
CA PRO A 321 -20.33 8.16 -1.78
C PRO A 321 -20.86 7.02 -0.91
N GLU A 322 -20.52 5.78 -1.26
CA GLU A 322 -20.94 4.59 -0.53
C GLU A 322 -20.26 4.47 0.84
N PHE A 323 -19.08 5.06 0.97
CA PHE A 323 -18.28 5.13 2.19
C PHE A 323 -17.93 6.58 2.55
N GLN A 324 -17.47 6.79 3.77
CA GLN A 324 -17.05 8.09 4.29
C GLN A 324 -15.88 7.97 5.26
N LEU A 325 -15.12 9.05 5.43
CA LEU A 325 -14.12 9.16 6.48
C LEU A 325 -14.77 9.58 7.80
N VAL A 326 -14.46 8.85 8.86
CA VAL A 326 -14.90 9.13 10.24
C VAL A 326 -13.70 9.13 11.17
N LEU A 327 -13.72 10.00 12.17
CA LEU A 327 -12.67 10.04 13.19
C LEU A 327 -12.85 8.88 14.19
N SER A 328 -11.77 8.20 14.54
CA SER A 328 -11.81 7.10 15.50
C SER A 328 -12.25 7.57 16.90
N SER A 329 -13.20 6.84 17.51
CA SER A 329 -13.73 7.12 18.85
C SER A 329 -12.73 6.85 19.98
N SER A 330 -11.66 6.11 19.71
CA SER A 330 -10.50 5.90 20.60
C SER A 330 -9.20 5.92 19.80
N THR A 331 -8.05 5.97 20.48
CA THR A 331 -6.74 5.84 19.83
C THR A 331 -6.55 4.45 19.24
N THR A 332 -6.01 4.36 18.03
CA THR A 332 -5.65 3.08 17.40
C THR A 332 -4.18 2.75 17.67
N ARG A 333 -3.75 1.53 17.34
CA ARG A 333 -2.32 1.18 17.41
C ARG A 333 -1.48 2.06 16.47
N HIS A 334 -2.00 2.38 15.29
CA HIS A 334 -1.35 3.26 14.33
C HIS A 334 -1.27 4.69 14.85
N SER A 335 -2.35 5.23 15.41
CA SER A 335 -2.38 6.62 15.90
C SER A 335 -1.44 6.86 17.08
N ARG A 336 -1.11 5.81 17.84
CA ARG A 336 -0.15 5.88 18.95
C ARG A 336 1.31 5.86 18.51
N TYR A 337 1.63 5.36 17.31
CA TYR A 337 3.01 5.11 16.89
C TYR A 337 3.42 5.88 15.63
N LEU A 338 2.62 5.83 14.56
CA LEU A 338 3.00 6.41 13.27
C LEU A 338 3.23 7.93 13.35
N PRO A 339 2.37 8.74 13.98
CA PRO A 339 2.64 10.17 14.16
C PRO A 339 3.88 10.47 15.00
N GLU A 340 4.25 9.57 15.91
CA GLU A 340 5.37 9.78 16.83
C GLU A 340 6.73 9.51 16.17
N SER A 341 6.73 8.79 15.03
CA SER A 341 7.93 8.44 14.25
C SER A 341 8.70 9.65 13.70
N SER A 342 8.04 10.81 13.53
CA SER A 342 8.66 12.01 12.99
C SER A 342 8.53 13.19 13.95
N ALA A 343 9.64 13.89 14.20
CA ALA A 343 9.63 15.13 14.99
C ALA A 343 8.71 16.20 14.37
N ARG A 344 8.55 16.20 13.04
CA ARG A 344 7.67 17.10 12.31
C ARG A 344 6.21 16.93 12.72
N TYR A 345 5.74 15.69 12.78
CA TYR A 345 4.37 15.35 13.16
C TYR A 345 4.14 15.57 14.65
N ARG A 346 5.10 15.18 15.50
CA ARG A 346 5.02 15.42 16.96
C ARG A 346 4.78 16.88 17.34
N LYS A 347 5.38 17.83 16.61
CA LYS A 347 5.18 19.27 16.82
C LYS A 347 3.74 19.72 16.57
N LEU A 348 3.00 19.03 15.70
CA LEU A 348 1.61 19.38 15.36
C LEU A 348 0.61 18.83 16.38
N LYS A 349 0.99 17.86 17.21
CA LYS A 349 0.06 17.16 18.12
C LYS A 349 -0.72 18.10 19.03
N GLN A 350 -0.08 19.14 19.55
CA GLN A 350 -0.73 20.10 20.45
C GLN A 350 -1.57 21.17 19.73
N THR A 351 -1.63 21.14 18.40
CA THR A 351 -2.47 22.05 17.61
C THR A 351 -3.84 21.40 17.38
N PRO A 352 -4.93 21.90 18.00
CA PRO A 352 -6.24 21.28 17.85
C PRO A 352 -6.71 21.22 16.41
N GLY A 353 -7.22 20.05 16.00
CA GLY A 353 -7.72 19.83 14.65
C GLY A 353 -6.63 19.71 13.58
N SER A 354 -5.34 19.74 13.93
CA SER A 354 -4.28 19.52 12.94
C SER A 354 -4.43 18.12 12.33
N VAL A 355 -4.33 18.04 11.00
CA VAL A 355 -4.38 16.77 10.26
C VAL A 355 -3.00 16.47 9.69
N ILE A 356 -2.60 15.20 9.75
CA ILE A 356 -1.38 14.70 9.14
C ILE A 356 -1.67 13.45 8.32
N VAL A 357 -0.90 13.28 7.24
CA VAL A 357 -0.91 12.09 6.40
C VAL A 357 0.44 11.38 6.54
N VAL A 358 0.41 10.06 6.72
CA VAL A 358 1.61 9.24 6.91
C VAL A 358 1.52 8.00 6.02
N CYS A 359 2.54 7.78 5.20
CA CYS A 359 2.72 6.54 4.42
C CYS A 359 3.92 5.74 4.99
N PRO A 360 3.68 4.69 5.78
CA PRO A 360 4.74 3.81 6.27
C PRO A 360 5.47 3.10 5.14
N ASP A 361 4.73 2.65 4.12
CA ASP A 361 5.27 1.88 2.99
C ASP A 361 6.30 2.71 2.21
N ALA A 362 6.02 4.00 1.96
CA ALA A 362 6.98 4.92 1.35
C ALA A 362 8.32 4.98 2.11
N SER A 363 8.27 5.03 3.45
CA SER A 363 9.47 5.04 4.28
C SER A 363 10.25 3.72 4.18
N LEU A 364 9.55 2.60 4.04
CA LEU A 364 10.17 1.29 3.83
C LEU A 364 10.86 1.19 2.46
N TYR A 365 10.22 1.69 1.40
CA TYR A 365 10.84 1.75 0.07
C TYR A 365 12.07 2.67 0.06
N ALA A 366 11.97 3.87 0.65
CA ALA A 366 13.11 4.78 0.74
C ALA A 366 14.28 4.17 1.52
N ALA A 367 14.00 3.47 2.62
CA ALA A 367 15.03 2.76 3.39
C ALA A 367 15.64 1.59 2.60
N ASP A 368 14.85 0.84 1.84
CA ASP A 368 15.34 -0.23 0.97
C ASP A 368 16.25 0.31 -0.15
N PHE A 369 15.83 1.40 -0.81
CA PHE A 369 16.65 2.08 -1.83
C PHE A 369 17.98 2.56 -1.23
N ALA A 370 17.93 3.19 -0.06
CA ALA A 370 19.12 3.66 0.65
C ALA A 370 20.06 2.50 1.02
N ALA A 371 19.53 1.37 1.50
CA ALA A 371 20.32 0.20 1.84
C ALA A 371 20.97 -0.45 0.61
N ARG A 372 20.27 -0.46 -0.54
CA ARG A 372 20.81 -0.95 -1.81
C ARG A 372 21.95 -0.07 -2.34
N ILE A 373 21.85 1.24 -2.18
CA ILE A 373 22.85 2.20 -2.68
C ILE A 373 24.03 2.32 -1.73
N GLY A 374 23.76 2.60 -0.45
CA GLY A 374 24.77 2.87 0.57
C GLY A 374 25.34 1.63 1.27
N GLY A 375 24.68 0.48 1.13
CA GLY A 375 24.99 -0.72 1.91
C GLY A 375 24.22 -0.78 3.23
N SER A 376 24.30 -1.94 3.89
CA SER A 376 23.72 -2.20 5.21
C SER A 376 24.61 -3.14 6.02
N ASP A 377 24.34 -3.32 7.31
CA ASP A 377 25.11 -4.26 8.14
C ASP A 377 25.13 -5.69 7.58
N LYS A 378 24.03 -6.12 6.94
CA LYS A 378 23.93 -7.44 6.30
C LYS A 378 24.61 -7.51 4.93
N HIS A 379 24.68 -6.37 4.24
CA HIS A 379 25.22 -6.25 2.88
C HIS A 379 26.11 -4.99 2.82
N PRO A 380 27.31 -5.04 3.45
CA PRO A 380 28.15 -3.86 3.55
C PRO A 380 28.71 -3.49 2.18
N LYS A 381 28.80 -2.19 1.90
CA LYS A 381 29.46 -1.63 0.72
C LYS A 381 30.66 -0.79 1.15
N ALA A 382 31.80 -0.96 0.47
CA ALA A 382 33.01 -0.18 0.74
C ALA A 382 32.80 1.31 0.46
N SER A 383 31.98 1.62 -0.56
CA SER A 383 31.55 2.96 -0.94
C SER A 383 30.14 2.88 -1.52
N PRO A 384 29.28 3.88 -1.28
CA PRO A 384 27.97 3.94 -1.91
C PRO A 384 28.07 3.87 -3.44
N SER A 385 27.22 3.09 -4.07
CA SER A 385 27.13 2.95 -5.52
C SER A 385 25.69 2.73 -5.94
N GLY A 386 25.28 3.36 -7.04
CA GLY A 386 23.91 3.42 -7.53
C GLY A 386 23.27 4.79 -7.30
N ALA A 387 22.03 4.94 -7.73
CA ALA A 387 21.23 6.13 -7.50
C ALA A 387 19.74 5.77 -7.51
N ALA A 388 18.90 6.56 -6.84
CA ALA A 388 17.45 6.42 -6.90
C ALA A 388 16.82 7.76 -7.31
N LEU A 389 15.87 7.71 -8.24
CA LEU A 389 15.09 8.85 -8.69
C LEU A 389 13.61 8.60 -8.38
N ILE A 390 13.06 9.41 -7.48
CA ILE A 390 11.63 9.38 -7.10
C ILE A 390 10.99 10.63 -7.69
N LEU A 391 9.97 10.43 -8.54
CA LEU A 391 9.25 11.48 -9.24
C LEU A 391 7.77 11.34 -8.90
N ASP A 392 7.26 12.28 -8.11
CA ASP A 392 5.87 12.24 -7.68
C ASP A 392 5.34 13.66 -7.38
N TYR A 393 4.02 13.80 -7.37
CA TYR A 393 3.37 15.04 -6.96
C TYR A 393 3.44 15.16 -5.44
N GLY A 394 3.89 16.32 -4.94
CA GLY A 394 3.93 16.53 -3.51
C GLY A 394 4.43 17.90 -3.13
N THR A 395 4.37 18.18 -1.84
CA THR A 395 4.91 19.42 -1.29
C THR A 395 6.34 19.19 -0.79
N ALA A 396 7.27 20.09 -1.13
CA ALA A 396 8.66 19.98 -0.72
C ALA A 396 8.84 20.07 0.81
N ASP A 397 8.24 21.08 1.45
CA ASP A 397 8.57 21.44 2.83
C ASP A 397 7.38 21.41 3.81
N THR A 398 6.14 21.26 3.32
CA THR A 398 4.91 21.31 4.14
C THR A 398 4.31 19.93 4.40
N VAL A 399 3.63 19.75 5.53
CA VAL A 399 2.94 18.47 5.80
C VAL A 399 1.74 18.45 4.85
N PRO A 400 1.61 17.45 3.97
CA PRO A 400 0.45 17.37 3.10
C PRO A 400 -0.81 17.24 3.96
N VAL A 401 -1.79 18.09 3.68
CA VAL A 401 -3.11 18.08 4.31
C VAL A 401 -4.14 17.86 3.20
N ASN A 402 -5.07 16.92 3.41
CA ASN A 402 -6.18 16.64 2.49
C ASN A 402 -5.74 16.33 1.05
N SER A 403 -4.67 15.54 0.88
CA SER A 403 -4.15 15.20 -0.44
C SER A 403 -4.87 14.02 -1.12
N LEU A 404 -5.60 13.20 -0.33
CA LEU A 404 -6.37 12.07 -0.83
C LEU A 404 -7.42 12.52 -1.86
N ARG A 405 -7.34 11.94 -3.06
CA ARG A 405 -8.25 12.18 -4.18
C ARG A 405 -8.57 10.87 -4.88
N GLY A 406 -9.73 10.79 -5.51
CA GLY A 406 -10.05 9.74 -6.47
C GLY A 406 -9.89 10.28 -7.88
N ILE A 407 -9.29 9.51 -8.78
CA ILE A 407 -9.16 9.85 -10.21
C ILE A 407 -9.88 8.78 -11.03
N ARG A 408 -10.75 9.21 -11.95
CA ARG A 408 -11.42 8.32 -12.91
C ARG A 408 -11.75 9.08 -14.19
N GLN A 409 -11.46 8.50 -15.35
CA GLN A 409 -11.72 9.10 -16.67
C GLN A 409 -11.26 10.57 -16.78
N HIS A 410 -10.03 10.86 -16.34
CA HIS A 410 -9.42 12.21 -16.33
C HIS A 410 -10.18 13.23 -15.49
N ARG A 411 -10.93 12.79 -14.48
CA ARG A 411 -11.71 13.64 -13.57
C ARG A 411 -11.48 13.27 -12.11
N LEU A 412 -11.54 14.30 -11.26
CA LEU A 412 -11.57 14.11 -9.81
C LEU A 412 -12.95 13.56 -9.41
N VAL A 413 -12.93 12.43 -8.72
CA VAL A 413 -14.10 11.79 -8.12
C VAL A 413 -13.87 11.58 -6.63
N SER A 414 -14.93 11.32 -5.88
CA SER A 414 -14.75 10.89 -4.50
C SER A 414 -14.08 9.51 -4.46
N PRO A 415 -12.99 9.32 -3.70
CA PRO A 415 -12.34 8.01 -3.57
C PRO A 415 -13.23 6.99 -2.83
N PHE A 416 -14.36 7.43 -2.27
CA PHE A 416 -15.30 6.62 -1.50
C PHE A 416 -16.59 6.26 -2.25
N ALA A 417 -16.73 6.70 -3.51
CA ALA A 417 -17.97 6.51 -4.27
C ALA A 417 -18.08 5.13 -4.95
N ALA A 418 -17.01 4.68 -5.58
CA ALA A 418 -16.99 3.41 -6.31
C ALA A 418 -15.64 2.70 -6.12
N PRO A 419 -15.45 2.01 -4.97
CA PRO A 419 -14.21 1.30 -4.65
C PRO A 419 -13.76 0.37 -5.79
N GLY A 420 -12.50 0.47 -6.19
CA GLY A 420 -11.91 -0.33 -7.27
C GLY A 420 -12.17 0.20 -8.69
N LEU A 421 -13.10 1.15 -8.86
CA LEU A 421 -13.37 1.76 -10.16
C LEU A 421 -12.60 3.06 -10.39
N GLY A 422 -12.15 3.75 -9.35
CA GLY A 422 -11.28 4.91 -9.47
C GLY A 422 -9.96 4.65 -8.74
N ASP A 423 -8.95 5.46 -9.09
CA ASP A 423 -7.63 5.43 -8.48
C ASP A 423 -7.57 6.35 -7.25
N PRO A 424 -7.51 5.82 -6.01
CA PRO A 424 -7.18 6.62 -4.84
C PRO A 424 -5.68 6.97 -4.80
N SER A 425 -5.36 8.24 -4.97
CA SER A 425 -4.00 8.81 -4.94
C SER A 425 -3.89 9.88 -3.84
N ALA A 426 -2.72 10.05 -3.21
CA ALA A 426 -2.53 10.98 -2.08
C ALA A 426 -1.13 11.58 -1.95
#